data_AF-B7QLB7-F1
#
_entry.id   AF-B7QLB7-F1
#
_cell.length_a   1.000
_cell.length_b   1.000
_cell.length_c   1.000
_cell.angle_alpha   90.00
_cell.angle_beta   90.00
_cell.angle_gamma   90.00
#
_symmetry.space_group_name_H-M   'P 1'
#
loop_
_entity.id
_entity.type
_entity.pdbx_description
1 polymer ?
#
loop_
_entity_poly.entity_id
_entity_poly.type
_entity_poly.pdbx_seq_one_letter_code
_entity_poly.pdbx_strand_id
1 'polypeptide(L)'
;MSRITHILSVASLGVRYRKRSYCLFGKETKSADSWSATAVGKKRLLNEIWCGNTMTMIFRVATLAATLLFLCPVQTQGSQDFGRNDEVWQLPGLAKQTSFRHYSGYLRVGGSRLLHYWYVESERSPETDPVVLWMNGGPGCSSLLGLMTELGPFHMASDGLNLTMNPYSWNKVANVIFLEAPAGVGFSYDPSGDYHTNDDQTADDNYLAGTVSIVFLTDNLFAS
;
A
#
# COMPACT_ATOMS: atom_id res chain seq x y z
N MET A 1 8.56 -5.53 43.24
CA MET A 1 9.00 -5.50 41.81
C MET A 1 8.40 -6.71 41.12
N SER A 2 7.29 -6.54 40.41
CA SER A 2 6.57 -7.61 39.73
C SER A 2 5.90 -7.04 38.48
N ARG A 3 5.82 -7.88 37.45
CA ARG A 3 5.08 -7.75 36.18
C ARG A 3 5.76 -7.00 35.03
N ILE A 4 6.52 -7.74 34.20
CA ILE A 4 6.41 -7.72 32.72
C ILE A 4 6.83 -9.11 32.22
N THR A 5 5.91 -10.08 32.23
CA THR A 5 6.07 -11.37 31.53
C THR A 5 4.69 -11.94 31.21
N HIS A 6 3.88 -11.23 30.43
CA HIS A 6 2.75 -11.79 29.71
C HIS A 6 2.43 -10.84 28.55
N ILE A 7 2.78 -11.23 27.33
CA ILE A 7 2.20 -10.93 26.00
C ILE A 7 3.29 -11.33 24.99
N LEU A 8 3.45 -12.64 24.79
CA LEU A 8 4.15 -13.24 23.66
C LEU A 8 3.52 -14.61 23.44
N SER A 9 2.29 -14.64 22.91
CA SER A 9 1.70 -15.89 22.40
C SER A 9 0.49 -15.62 21.50
N VAL A 10 0.63 -14.86 20.42
CA VAL A 10 -0.24 -14.98 19.23
C VAL A 10 0.50 -14.50 17.99
N ALA A 11 1.59 -15.16 17.60
CA ALA A 11 2.30 -14.83 16.34
C ALA A 11 3.02 -16.06 15.79
N SER A 12 2.27 -17.14 15.54
CA SER A 12 2.78 -18.31 14.81
C SER A 12 1.63 -19.08 14.16
N LEU A 13 0.69 -18.38 13.52
CA LEU A 13 -0.13 -19.03 12.50
C LEU A 13 0.81 -19.25 11.32
N GLY A 14 1.24 -20.49 11.10
CA GLY A 14 2.16 -20.91 10.02
C GLY A 14 1.58 -20.73 8.62
N VAL A 15 1.13 -19.52 8.29
CA VAL A 15 0.70 -19.06 6.98
C VAL A 15 1.86 -19.24 6.02
N ARG A 16 1.64 -19.99 4.94
CA ARG A 16 2.67 -20.25 3.92
C ARG A 16 2.37 -19.41 2.69
N TYR A 17 3.42 -18.80 2.14
CA TYR A 17 3.41 -17.98 0.92
C TYR A 17 4.13 -18.71 -0.23
N ARG A 18 3.96 -18.25 -1.48
CA ARG A 18 4.67 -18.79 -2.65
C ARG A 18 6.04 -18.11 -2.80
N LYS A 19 7.14 -18.89 -2.85
CA LYS A 19 8.49 -18.39 -3.15
C LYS A 19 8.71 -18.28 -4.67
N ARG A 20 9.05 -17.09 -5.17
CA ARG A 20 9.88 -16.92 -6.39
C ARG A 20 11.09 -16.07 -6.05
N SER A 21 12.27 -16.60 -6.36
CA SER A 21 13.55 -15.92 -6.14
C SER A 21 13.69 -14.77 -7.14
N TYR A 22 13.87 -13.55 -6.65
CA TYR A 22 14.42 -12.45 -7.42
C TYR A 22 15.70 -11.97 -6.73
N CYS A 23 16.81 -11.97 -7.46
CA CYS A 23 18.07 -11.41 -7.00
C CYS A 23 17.92 -9.89 -6.84
N LEU A 24 17.93 -9.40 -5.61
CA LEU A 24 18.06 -7.98 -5.32
C LEU A 24 19.52 -7.56 -5.51
N PHE A 25 19.80 -6.81 -6.58
CA PHE A 25 21.05 -6.07 -6.72
C PHE A 25 20.97 -4.82 -5.83
N GLY A 26 21.65 -4.88 -4.69
CA GLY A 26 21.83 -3.72 -3.81
C GLY A 26 22.82 -2.72 -4.41
N LYS A 27 22.45 -1.43 -4.39
CA LYS A 27 23.41 -0.33 -4.37
C LYS A 27 23.02 0.64 -3.25
N GLU A 28 23.84 0.66 -2.21
CA GLU A 28 23.92 1.76 -1.25
C GLU A 28 24.32 3.05 -1.98
N THR A 29 23.75 4.20 -1.58
CA THR A 29 24.45 5.49 -1.68
C THR A 29 24.16 6.34 -0.44
N LYS A 30 25.24 6.96 0.07
CA LYS A 30 25.33 7.77 1.28
C LYS A 30 24.96 9.23 1.01
N SER A 31 24.39 9.87 2.04
CA SER A 31 24.62 11.24 2.55
C SER A 31 25.18 12.34 1.62
N ALA A 32 24.49 13.50 1.58
CA ALA A 32 25.06 14.85 1.70
C ALA A 32 23.98 15.97 1.67
N ASP A 33 23.83 16.65 2.82
CA ASP A 33 23.88 18.10 3.08
C ASP A 33 23.06 19.14 2.27
N SER A 34 22.06 19.70 2.97
CA SER A 34 21.85 21.14 3.29
C SER A 34 22.48 22.20 2.39
N TRP A 35 21.64 23.04 1.76
CA TRP A 35 21.87 24.50 1.60
C TRP A 35 20.55 25.28 1.67
N SER A 36 20.52 26.35 2.49
CA SER A 36 19.49 27.40 2.49
C SER A 36 20.06 28.65 1.81
N ALA A 37 19.22 29.36 1.05
CA ALA A 37 19.57 30.68 0.50
C ALA A 37 18.40 31.64 0.63
N THR A 38 18.69 32.73 1.33
CA THR A 38 17.84 33.83 1.76
C THR A 38 17.44 34.74 0.60
N ALA A 39 16.18 35.19 0.59
CA ALA A 39 15.66 36.21 -0.32
C ALA A 39 16.20 37.61 0.01
N VAL A 40 16.65 38.35 -1.01
CA VAL A 40 16.87 39.80 -0.96
C VAL A 40 16.27 40.41 -2.22
N GLY A 41 15.29 41.30 -2.06
CA GLY A 41 14.65 42.02 -3.18
C GLY A 41 15.26 43.40 -3.44
N LYS A 42 15.10 43.92 -4.66
CA LYS A 42 14.85 45.36 -4.90
C LYS A 42 14.32 45.68 -6.31
N LYS A 43 13.09 46.21 -6.29
CA LYS A 43 12.41 47.23 -7.12
C LYS A 43 13.06 47.73 -8.43
N ARG A 44 12.28 47.57 -9.51
CA ARG A 44 11.67 48.60 -10.41
C ARG A 44 12.60 49.68 -11.01
N LEU A 45 12.65 49.78 -12.35
CA LEU A 45 12.17 50.93 -13.17
C LEU A 45 12.35 50.69 -14.69
N LEU A 46 11.24 50.86 -15.41
CA LEU A 46 11.00 51.46 -16.74
C LEU A 46 11.73 50.97 -18.01
N ASN A 47 10.92 50.35 -18.88
CA ASN A 47 10.80 50.55 -20.34
C ASN A 47 11.98 51.19 -21.09
N GLU A 48 12.63 50.42 -21.97
CA GLU A 48 12.97 50.87 -23.33
C GLU A 48 12.94 49.70 -24.34
N ILE A 49 12.00 49.82 -25.27
CA ILE A 49 12.15 49.70 -26.74
C ILE A 49 12.68 48.37 -27.30
N TRP A 50 11.74 47.67 -27.93
CA TRP A 50 11.96 46.64 -28.94
C TRP A 50 12.75 47.18 -30.14
N CYS A 51 13.90 46.58 -30.46
CA CYS A 51 14.48 46.66 -31.78
C CYS A 51 15.24 45.36 -32.12
N GLY A 52 14.70 44.61 -33.09
CA GLY A 52 15.37 43.61 -33.93
C GLY A 52 16.40 42.66 -33.33
N ASN A 53 15.95 41.53 -32.75
CA ASN A 53 16.61 40.20 -32.83
C ASN A 53 15.91 39.07 -32.03
N THR A 54 14.69 39.30 -31.55
CA THR A 54 13.98 38.36 -30.65
C THR A 54 13.43 37.12 -31.36
N MET A 55 13.30 37.12 -32.68
CA MET A 55 12.65 36.02 -33.40
C MET A 55 13.55 34.77 -33.52
N THR A 56 14.87 34.91 -33.60
CA THR A 56 15.83 33.78 -33.69
C THR A 56 16.16 33.15 -32.32
N MET A 57 16.01 33.91 -31.22
CA MET A 57 16.18 33.42 -29.85
C MET A 57 15.05 32.47 -29.44
N ILE A 58 13.80 32.78 -29.82
CA ILE A 58 12.63 31.97 -29.47
C ILE A 58 12.71 30.58 -30.11
N PHE A 59 13.20 30.47 -31.35
CA PHE A 59 13.39 29.17 -32.00
C PHE A 59 14.53 28.34 -31.40
N ARG A 60 15.53 28.96 -30.76
CA ARG A 60 16.64 28.24 -30.09
C ARG A 60 16.30 27.79 -28.66
N VAL A 61 15.47 28.55 -27.94
CA VAL A 61 14.99 28.17 -26.60
C VAL A 61 13.94 27.07 -26.69
N ALA A 62 13.04 27.13 -27.70
CA ALA A 62 12.03 26.09 -27.92
C ALA A 62 12.63 24.74 -28.35
N THR A 63 13.71 24.76 -29.13
CA THR A 63 14.41 23.54 -29.56
C THR A 63 15.21 22.89 -28.43
N LEU A 64 15.85 23.67 -27.56
CA LEU A 64 16.54 23.15 -26.36
C LEU A 64 15.57 22.59 -25.30
N ALA A 65 14.38 23.16 -25.15
CA ALA A 65 13.34 22.60 -24.25
C ALA A 65 12.74 21.30 -24.80
N ALA A 66 12.58 21.19 -26.13
CA ALA A 66 12.07 19.99 -26.79
C ALA A 66 13.07 18.81 -26.75
N THR A 67 14.39 19.07 -26.74
CA THR A 67 15.40 18.02 -26.62
C THR A 67 15.65 17.58 -25.18
N LEU A 68 15.41 18.44 -24.18
CA LEU A 68 15.47 18.05 -22.76
C LEU A 68 14.34 17.09 -22.35
N LEU A 69 13.19 17.15 -23.04
CA LEU A 69 12.07 16.22 -22.86
C LEU A 69 12.31 14.83 -23.49
N PHE A 70 13.36 14.67 -24.30
CA PHE A 70 13.69 13.40 -24.97
C PHE A 70 14.80 12.58 -24.28
N LEU A 71 15.39 13.09 -23.18
CA LEU A 71 16.52 12.45 -22.49
C LEU A 71 16.30 12.19 -21.01
N CYS A 72 15.10 12.48 -20.47
CA CYS A 72 14.72 11.85 -19.23
C CYS A 72 14.16 10.47 -19.61
N PRO A 73 14.88 9.35 -19.39
CA PRO A 73 14.14 8.13 -19.19
C PRO A 73 13.21 8.47 -18.03
N VAL A 74 11.91 8.60 -18.30
CA VAL A 74 10.91 8.30 -17.27
C VAL A 74 11.33 6.92 -16.82
N GLN A 75 12.04 6.88 -15.69
CA GLN A 75 12.29 5.65 -14.99
C GLN A 75 10.89 5.25 -14.55
N THR A 76 10.22 4.48 -15.40
CA THR A 76 9.21 3.54 -14.97
C THR A 76 9.92 2.73 -13.90
N GLN A 77 9.73 3.15 -12.65
CA GLN A 77 9.96 2.28 -11.51
C GLN A 77 9.18 1.04 -11.88
N GLY A 78 9.90 -0.04 -12.20
CA GLY A 78 9.28 -1.30 -12.60
C GLY A 78 8.18 -1.58 -11.61
N SER A 79 6.99 -1.92 -12.11
CA SER A 79 5.88 -2.40 -11.31
C SER A 79 6.45 -3.38 -10.29
N GLN A 80 6.57 -2.95 -9.04
CA GLN A 80 6.74 -3.87 -7.93
C GLN A 80 5.52 -4.79 -8.06
N ASP A 81 5.78 -6.08 -8.26
CA ASP A 81 4.76 -7.12 -8.46
C ASP A 81 4.04 -7.32 -7.11
N PHE A 82 3.39 -6.26 -6.62
CA PHE A 82 2.65 -6.18 -5.38
C PHE A 82 1.52 -7.20 -5.46
N GLY A 83 1.33 -7.97 -4.40
CA GLY A 83 0.24 -8.92 -4.23
C GLY A 83 0.28 -10.23 -5.05
N ARG A 84 1.10 -10.38 -6.09
CA ARG A 84 1.22 -11.69 -6.78
C ARG A 84 1.93 -12.76 -5.93
N ASN A 85 2.83 -12.34 -5.05
CA ASN A 85 3.53 -13.22 -4.11
C ASN A 85 2.86 -13.33 -2.74
N ASP A 86 1.78 -12.57 -2.52
CA ASP A 86 1.11 -12.45 -1.22
C ASP A 86 -0.03 -13.47 -1.08
N GLU A 87 -0.24 -14.34 -2.08
CA GLU A 87 -1.28 -15.36 -2.06
C GLU A 87 -1.07 -16.34 -0.90
N VAL A 88 -2.13 -16.49 -0.10
CA VAL A 88 -2.20 -17.45 0.99
C VAL A 88 -2.81 -18.73 0.44
N TRP A 89 -2.00 -19.79 0.34
CA TRP A 89 -2.45 -21.08 -0.20
C TRP A 89 -2.81 -22.09 0.89
N GLN A 90 -2.33 -21.88 2.11
CA GLN A 90 -2.68 -22.69 3.26
C GLN A 90 -2.86 -21.82 4.49
N LEU A 91 -4.09 -21.78 4.99
CA LEU A 91 -4.42 -21.14 6.25
C LEU A 91 -4.55 -22.22 7.36
N PRO A 92 -3.70 -22.18 8.41
CA PRO A 92 -3.84 -23.06 9.55
C PRO A 92 -5.20 -22.89 10.24
N GLY A 93 -5.72 -23.98 10.82
CA GLY A 93 -7.01 -23.97 11.52
C GLY A 93 -8.22 -24.25 10.62
N LEU A 94 -8.09 -24.17 9.30
CA LEU A 94 -9.14 -24.60 8.37
C LEU A 94 -9.07 -26.12 8.13
N ALA A 95 -10.16 -26.83 8.42
CA ALA A 95 -10.31 -28.25 8.10
C ALA A 95 -10.29 -28.52 6.58
N LYS A 96 -10.78 -27.58 5.78
CA LYS A 96 -10.74 -27.58 4.32
C LYS A 96 -10.33 -26.20 3.83
N GLN A 97 -9.37 -26.15 2.92
CA GLN A 97 -8.92 -24.89 2.32
C GLN A 97 -10.01 -24.26 1.44
N THR A 98 -9.91 -22.95 1.25
CA THR A 98 -10.92 -22.14 0.55
C THR A 98 -11.01 -22.47 -0.93
N SER A 99 -12.18 -22.23 -1.52
CA SER A 99 -12.39 -22.30 -2.97
C SER A 99 -12.06 -20.99 -3.69
N PHE A 100 -12.00 -19.88 -2.95
CA PHE A 100 -11.61 -18.55 -3.43
C PHE A 100 -10.16 -18.25 -3.02
N ARG A 101 -9.49 -17.40 -3.80
CA ARG A 101 -8.13 -16.95 -3.47
C ARG A 101 -8.18 -15.80 -2.46
N HIS A 102 -7.13 -15.71 -1.69
CA HIS A 102 -6.96 -14.64 -0.73
C HIS A 102 -5.48 -14.33 -0.54
N TYR A 103 -5.19 -13.08 -0.20
CA TYR A 103 -3.86 -12.51 -0.25
C TYR A 103 -3.64 -11.72 1.05
N SER A 104 -2.45 -11.84 1.62
CA SER A 104 -2.06 -11.12 2.84
C SER A 104 -0.67 -10.54 2.63
N GLY A 105 -0.56 -9.22 2.66
CA GLY A 105 0.69 -8.53 2.33
C GLY A 105 0.74 -7.12 2.88
N TYR A 106 1.60 -6.30 2.29
CA TYR A 106 1.81 -4.92 2.73
C TYR A 106 1.71 -3.93 1.57
N LEU A 107 1.02 -2.82 1.82
CA LEU A 107 0.94 -1.67 0.94
C LEU A 107 1.86 -0.59 1.48
N ARG A 108 2.82 -0.13 0.66
CA ARG A 108 3.66 1.01 1.01
C ARG A 108 2.87 2.30 0.81
N VAL A 109 2.79 3.10 1.86
CA VAL A 109 2.12 4.40 1.87
C VAL A 109 3.14 5.51 2.15
N GLY A 110 2.71 6.71 2.56
CA GLY A 110 3.58 7.86 2.73
C GLY A 110 4.83 7.58 3.57
N GLY A 111 6.00 7.98 3.07
CA GLY A 111 7.28 7.77 3.74
C GLY A 111 7.71 6.30 3.78
N SER A 112 8.01 5.79 4.97
CA SER A 112 8.46 4.41 5.21
C SER A 112 7.34 3.46 5.65
N ARG A 113 6.13 3.96 5.86
CA ARG A 113 4.97 3.24 6.42
C ARG A 113 4.48 2.12 5.51
N LEU A 114 4.13 0.99 6.12
CA LEU A 114 3.64 -0.22 5.47
C LEU A 114 2.34 -0.65 6.14
N LEU A 115 1.23 -0.61 5.41
CA LEU A 115 -0.07 -1.04 5.90
C LEU A 115 -0.31 -2.50 5.50
N HIS A 116 -0.58 -3.35 6.49
CA HIS A 116 -1.00 -4.73 6.26
C HIS A 116 -2.40 -4.74 5.65
N TYR A 117 -2.57 -5.55 4.62
CA TYR A 117 -3.87 -5.82 4.03
C TYR A 117 -4.12 -7.32 4.01
N TRP A 118 -5.39 -7.70 4.14
CA TRP A 118 -5.87 -9.01 3.77
C TRP A 118 -7.00 -8.87 2.76
N TYR A 119 -6.73 -9.31 1.53
CA TYR A 119 -7.69 -9.33 0.44
C TYR A 119 -8.32 -10.72 0.29
N VAL A 120 -9.65 -10.79 0.20
CA VAL A 120 -10.39 -12.02 -0.09
C VAL A 120 -11.23 -11.82 -1.35
N GLU A 121 -11.04 -12.69 -2.33
CA GLU A 121 -11.81 -12.65 -3.57
C GLU A 121 -13.28 -13.05 -3.32
N SER A 122 -14.15 -12.58 -4.22
CA SER A 122 -15.55 -12.99 -4.24
C SER A 122 -15.69 -14.50 -4.48
N GLU A 123 -16.60 -15.15 -3.77
CA GLU A 123 -16.96 -16.55 -4.05
C GLU A 123 -17.81 -16.72 -5.31
N ARG A 124 -18.44 -15.64 -5.79
CA ARG A 124 -19.36 -15.69 -6.94
C ARG A 124 -18.64 -15.41 -8.25
N SER A 125 -18.12 -14.20 -8.45
CA SER A 125 -17.43 -13.82 -9.68
C SER A 125 -16.39 -12.74 -9.40
N PRO A 126 -15.17 -13.09 -8.96
CA PRO A 126 -14.12 -12.14 -8.59
C PRO A 126 -13.83 -11.06 -9.64
N GLU A 127 -13.94 -11.38 -10.92
CA GLU A 127 -13.61 -10.44 -12.00
C GLU A 127 -14.67 -9.34 -12.21
N THR A 128 -15.92 -9.61 -11.85
CA THR A 128 -17.05 -8.71 -12.13
C THR A 128 -17.73 -8.16 -10.88
N ASP A 129 -17.52 -8.83 -9.74
CA ASP A 129 -18.06 -8.41 -8.46
C ASP A 129 -17.34 -7.17 -7.91
N PRO A 130 -18.05 -6.30 -7.17
CA PRO A 130 -17.48 -5.05 -6.69
C PRO A 130 -16.33 -5.28 -5.70
N VAL A 131 -15.42 -4.31 -5.64
CA VAL A 131 -14.38 -4.23 -4.62
C VAL A 131 -14.88 -3.40 -3.44
N VAL A 132 -14.78 -3.93 -2.24
CA VAL A 132 -15.18 -3.28 -0.99
C VAL A 132 -13.97 -3.16 -0.08
N LEU A 133 -13.61 -1.92 0.27
CA LEU A 133 -12.62 -1.65 1.31
C LEU A 133 -13.34 -1.64 2.67
N TRP A 134 -12.84 -2.43 3.61
CA TRP A 134 -13.29 -2.48 4.98
C TRP A 134 -12.21 -2.01 5.95
N MET A 135 -12.62 -1.13 6.87
CA MET A 135 -11.78 -0.58 7.91
C MET A 135 -12.54 -0.56 9.23
N ASN A 136 -11.95 -1.10 10.29
CA ASN A 136 -12.45 -0.89 11.65
C ASN A 136 -11.96 0.47 12.18
N GLY A 137 -12.71 1.02 13.14
CA GLY A 137 -12.44 2.33 13.75
C GLY A 137 -11.55 2.26 15.00
N GLY A 138 -11.92 3.03 16.02
CA GLY A 138 -11.20 3.09 17.31
C GLY A 138 -10.97 4.53 17.75
N PRO A 139 -9.87 5.19 17.36
CA PRO A 139 -8.81 4.80 16.40
C PRO A 139 -7.87 3.71 16.92
N GLY A 140 -7.24 2.96 16.01
CA GLY A 140 -6.20 1.98 16.34
C GLY A 140 -6.66 0.53 16.45
N CYS A 141 -7.91 0.20 16.13
CA CYS A 141 -8.38 -1.19 16.11
C CYS A 141 -8.04 -1.85 14.76
N SER A 142 -7.65 -3.12 14.83
CA SER A 142 -7.35 -3.94 13.66
C SER A 142 -8.61 -4.23 12.83
N SER A 143 -8.51 -4.09 11.52
CA SER A 143 -9.55 -4.51 10.58
C SER A 143 -9.64 -6.03 10.41
N LEU A 144 -8.65 -6.78 10.90
CA LEU A 144 -8.74 -8.23 10.99
C LEU A 144 -9.74 -8.69 12.03
N LEU A 145 -10.15 -7.80 12.96
CA LEU A 145 -11.33 -8.04 13.78
C LEU A 145 -12.56 -8.24 12.89
N GLY A 146 -12.83 -7.31 11.97
CA GLY A 146 -13.92 -7.44 11.01
C GLY A 146 -13.81 -8.70 10.14
N LEU A 147 -12.60 -9.07 9.76
CA LEU A 147 -12.34 -10.30 9.00
C LEU A 147 -12.68 -11.57 9.80
N MET A 148 -12.28 -11.63 11.07
CA MET A 148 -12.33 -12.85 11.88
C MET A 148 -13.59 -12.99 12.74
N THR A 149 -14.33 -11.91 13.01
CA THR A 149 -15.45 -11.94 13.96
C THR A 149 -16.73 -11.31 13.42
N GLU A 150 -16.66 -10.54 12.33
CA GLU A 150 -17.82 -9.84 11.77
C GLU A 150 -18.21 -10.45 10.42
N LEU A 151 -17.64 -9.92 9.34
CA LEU A 151 -18.14 -10.09 7.96
C LEU A 151 -17.19 -10.86 7.04
N GLY A 152 -16.00 -11.23 7.51
CA GLY A 152 -15.09 -12.03 6.71
C GLY A 152 -15.50 -13.50 6.60
N PRO A 153 -14.81 -14.27 5.74
CA PRO A 153 -15.14 -15.65 5.46
C PRO A 153 -14.78 -16.62 6.59
N PHE A 154 -13.96 -16.19 7.55
CA PHE A 154 -13.45 -17.04 8.61
C PHE A 154 -13.96 -16.54 9.95
N HIS A 155 -14.46 -17.44 10.77
CA HIS A 155 -14.71 -17.19 12.19
C HIS A 155 -13.75 -18.00 13.04
N MET A 156 -13.19 -17.37 14.06
CA MET A 156 -12.36 -18.06 15.04
C MET A 156 -13.25 -18.93 15.94
N ALA A 157 -12.95 -20.23 16.00
CA ALA A 157 -13.62 -21.14 16.92
C ALA A 157 -13.25 -20.80 18.39
N SER A 158 -14.05 -21.27 19.34
CA SER A 158 -13.86 -20.99 20.77
C SER A 158 -12.54 -21.52 21.34
N ASP A 159 -11.87 -22.43 20.64
CA ASP A 159 -10.54 -22.94 21.02
C ASP A 159 -9.39 -22.01 20.63
N GLY A 160 -9.65 -20.96 19.84
CA GLY A 160 -8.64 -20.00 19.36
C GLY A 160 -7.64 -20.57 18.35
N LEU A 161 -7.83 -21.82 17.90
CA LEU A 161 -6.91 -22.53 17.01
C LEU A 161 -7.56 -22.91 15.69
N ASN A 162 -8.86 -23.23 15.71
CA ASN A 162 -9.60 -23.64 14.54
C ASN A 162 -10.38 -22.48 13.93
N LEU A 163 -10.58 -22.56 12.62
CA LEU A 163 -11.35 -21.60 11.84
C LEU A 163 -12.55 -22.31 11.21
N THR A 164 -13.71 -21.68 11.31
CA THR A 164 -14.94 -22.12 10.65
C THR A 164 -15.33 -21.14 9.55
N MET A 165 -16.02 -21.62 8.52
CA MET A 165 -16.48 -20.76 7.43
C MET A 165 -17.73 -19.99 7.85
N ASN A 166 -17.75 -18.69 7.56
CA ASN A 166 -18.90 -17.83 7.76
C ASN A 166 -19.87 -17.94 6.56
N PRO A 167 -21.09 -18.48 6.72
CA PRO A 167 -22.05 -18.57 5.63
C PRO A 167 -22.59 -17.20 5.17
N TYR A 168 -22.45 -16.16 5.99
CA TYR A 168 -22.93 -14.80 5.74
C TYR A 168 -21.80 -13.81 5.42
N SER A 169 -20.65 -14.32 5.00
CA SER A 169 -19.50 -13.49 4.63
C SER A 169 -19.84 -12.51 3.51
N TRP A 170 -19.32 -11.30 3.59
CA TRP A 170 -19.48 -10.31 2.51
C TRP A 170 -18.76 -10.72 1.24
N ASN A 171 -17.72 -11.57 1.34
CA ASN A 171 -17.05 -12.09 0.15
C ASN A 171 -17.91 -13.08 -0.66
N LYS A 172 -19.15 -13.39 -0.24
CA LYS A 172 -20.08 -14.16 -1.08
C LYS A 172 -20.46 -13.44 -2.38
N VAL A 173 -20.37 -12.10 -2.39
CA VAL A 173 -20.83 -11.26 -3.52
C VAL A 173 -19.90 -10.09 -3.84
N ALA A 174 -18.72 -10.02 -3.19
CA ALA A 174 -17.78 -8.91 -3.33
C ALA A 174 -16.34 -9.37 -3.09
N ASN A 175 -15.42 -8.62 -3.67
CA ASN A 175 -13.99 -8.68 -3.40
C ASN A 175 -13.71 -7.78 -2.20
N VAL A 176 -13.31 -8.31 -1.05
CA VAL A 176 -13.21 -7.52 0.20
C VAL A 176 -11.75 -7.34 0.60
N ILE A 177 -11.33 -6.09 0.80
CA ILE A 177 -10.01 -5.72 1.32
C ILE A 177 -10.18 -5.29 2.77
N PHE A 178 -9.53 -5.99 3.69
CA PHE A 178 -9.41 -5.58 5.08
C PHE A 178 -8.06 -4.88 5.26
N LEU A 179 -8.09 -3.58 5.55
CA LEU A 179 -6.87 -2.76 5.67
C LEU A 179 -6.63 -2.37 7.12
N GLU A 180 -5.46 -2.71 7.66
CA GLU A 180 -5.07 -2.30 9.01
C GLU A 180 -4.42 -0.91 8.97
N ALA A 181 -5.12 0.11 9.48
CA ALA A 181 -4.66 1.48 9.50
C ALA A 181 -5.00 2.17 10.83
N PRO A 182 -4.21 3.16 11.29
CA PRO A 182 -2.94 3.64 10.71
C PRO A 182 -1.75 2.68 10.93
N ALA A 183 -0.54 3.07 10.49
CA ALA A 183 0.69 2.34 10.81
C ALA A 183 0.85 2.18 12.33
N GLY A 184 1.21 0.98 12.78
CA GLY A 184 1.24 0.59 14.20
C GLY A 184 0.01 -0.22 14.65
N VAL A 185 -1.04 -0.31 13.82
CA VAL A 185 -2.21 -1.17 14.08
C VAL A 185 -1.97 -2.58 13.57
N GLY A 186 -2.16 -3.58 14.44
CA GLY A 186 -2.07 -4.99 14.06
C GLY A 186 -0.68 -5.35 13.54
N PHE A 187 -0.60 -5.77 12.28
CA PHE A 187 0.66 -6.06 11.59
C PHE A 187 1.21 -4.86 10.81
N SER A 188 0.45 -3.78 10.63
CA SER A 188 0.94 -2.55 9.99
C SER A 188 2.04 -1.89 10.82
N TYR A 189 3.08 -1.41 10.17
CA TYR A 189 4.24 -0.84 10.87
C TYR A 189 4.96 0.24 10.07
N ASP A 190 5.79 1.00 10.77
CA ASP A 190 6.75 1.92 10.19
C ASP A 190 8.16 1.51 10.66
N PRO A 191 9.08 1.17 9.76
CA PRO A 191 10.48 0.91 10.10
C PRO A 191 11.16 2.03 10.90
N SER A 192 10.69 3.28 10.79
CA SER A 192 11.20 4.41 11.57
C SER A 192 10.83 4.33 13.07
N GLY A 193 9.78 3.58 13.41
CA GLY A 193 9.20 3.52 14.75
C GLY A 193 8.33 4.71 15.13
N ASP A 194 8.09 5.66 14.20
CA ASP A 194 7.19 6.79 14.42
C ASP A 194 5.74 6.42 14.09
N TYR A 195 4.91 6.33 15.12
CA TYR A 195 3.49 6.02 15.03
C TYR A 195 2.59 7.22 15.36
N HIS A 196 3.16 8.41 15.50
CA HIS A 196 2.36 9.62 15.66
C HIS A 196 1.63 9.93 14.35
N THR A 197 0.32 10.10 14.44
CA THR A 197 -0.53 10.40 13.27
C THR A 197 -1.71 11.29 13.68
N ASN A 198 -2.42 11.79 12.69
CA ASN A 198 -3.67 12.53 12.82
C ASN A 198 -4.64 12.10 11.72
N ASP A 199 -5.83 12.71 11.69
CA ASP A 199 -6.88 12.35 10.73
C ASP A 199 -6.45 12.59 9.28
N ASP A 200 -5.79 13.71 8.99
CA ASP A 200 -5.31 14.07 7.64
C ASP A 200 -4.28 13.07 7.13
N GLN A 201 -3.24 12.78 7.93
CA GLN A 201 -2.20 11.81 7.58
C GLN A 201 -2.77 10.41 7.38
N THR A 202 -3.73 10.00 8.23
CA THR A 202 -4.37 8.70 8.12
C THR A 202 -5.23 8.61 6.86
N ALA A 203 -5.95 9.67 6.51
CA ALA A 203 -6.74 9.75 5.28
C ALA A 203 -5.84 9.68 4.03
N ASP A 204 -4.74 10.42 4.01
CA ASP A 204 -3.77 10.42 2.91
C ASP A 204 -3.14 9.04 2.72
N ASP A 205 -2.70 8.39 3.81
CA ASP A 205 -2.12 7.05 3.74
C ASP A 205 -3.14 6.01 3.25
N ASN A 206 -4.39 6.10 3.69
CA ASN A 206 -5.47 5.22 3.23
C ASN A 206 -5.81 5.45 1.75
N TYR A 207 -5.80 6.70 1.29
CA TYR A 207 -6.00 7.04 -0.12
C TYR A 207 -4.89 6.47 -1.01
N LEU A 208 -3.63 6.58 -0.58
CA LEU A 208 -2.49 5.97 -1.27
C LEU A 208 -2.61 4.44 -1.29
N ALA A 209 -2.95 3.82 -0.17
CA ALA A 209 -3.19 2.38 -0.09
C ALA A 209 -4.29 1.93 -1.07
N GLY A 210 -5.44 2.62 -1.07
CA GLY A 210 -6.56 2.30 -1.96
C GLY A 210 -6.20 2.43 -3.44
N THR A 211 -5.41 3.45 -3.80
CA THR A 211 -4.92 3.61 -5.18
C THR A 211 -4.04 2.44 -5.61
N VAL A 212 -3.11 2.01 -4.74
CA VAL A 212 -2.24 0.84 -5.01
C VAL A 212 -3.05 -0.46 -5.07
N SER A 213 -4.04 -0.63 -4.20
CA SER A 213 -4.91 -1.81 -4.20
C SER A 213 -5.76 -1.91 -5.46
N ILE A 214 -6.32 -0.81 -5.96
CA ILE A 214 -7.14 -0.83 -7.18
C ILE A 214 -6.29 -1.23 -8.40
N VAL A 215 -5.07 -0.69 -8.51
CA VAL A 215 -4.15 -1.06 -9.60
C VAL A 215 -3.76 -2.55 -9.51
N PHE A 216 -3.52 -3.06 -8.31
CA PHE A 216 -3.25 -4.49 -8.09
C PHE A 216 -4.39 -5.39 -8.58
N LEU A 217 -5.64 -5.02 -8.26
CA LEU A 217 -6.81 -5.81 -8.64
C LEU A 217 -7.04 -5.80 -10.15
N THR A 218 -6.78 -4.68 -10.83
CA THR A 218 -6.88 -4.62 -12.29
C THR A 218 -5.80 -5.45 -12.98
N ASP A 219 -4.59 -5.56 -12.43
CA ASP A 219 -3.53 -6.31 -13.10
C ASP A 219 -3.67 -7.84 -12.89
N ASN A 220 -4.25 -8.29 -11.78
CA ASN A 220 -4.42 -9.72 -11.48
C ASN A 220 -5.74 -10.32 -11.96
N LEU A 221 -6.85 -9.55 -11.96
CA LEU A 221 -8.15 -10.06 -12.40
C LEU A 221 -8.28 -10.12 -13.93
N PHE A 222 -7.50 -9.31 -14.67
CA PHE A 222 -7.54 -9.29 -16.14
C PHE A 222 -6.39 -10.06 -16.81
N ALA A 223 -5.53 -10.74 -16.02
CA ALA A 223 -4.40 -11.51 -16.53
C ALA A 223 -4.63 -13.04 -16.55
N SER A 224 -5.84 -13.53 -16.23
CA SER A 224 -6.22 -14.94 -16.30
C SER A 224 -7.06 -15.31 -17.52
#